data_AF-A0A929P367-F1
#
_entry.id   AF-A0A929P367-F1
#
_cell.length_a   1.000
_cell.length_b   1.000
_cell.length_c   1.000
_cell.angle_alpha   90.00
_cell.angle_beta   90.00
_cell.angle_gamma   90.00
#
_symmetry.space_group_name_H-M   'P 1'
#
loop_
_entity.id
_entity.type
_entity.pdbx_description
1 polymer ?
#
loop_
_entity_poly.entity_id
_entity_poly.type
_entity_poly.pdbx_seq_one_letter_code
_entity_poly.pdbx_strand_id
1 'polypeptide(L)' 'VTLHIDNLSGNNAHHIAETVFKAFGRAVRMALAADPRMQGLMPSTKGSL' A
#
# COMPACT_ATOMS: atom_id res chain seq x y z
N VAL A 1 -8.09 -5.19 4.91
CA VAL A 1 -6.79 -4.55 4.58
C VAL A 1 -5.69 -5.32 5.28
N THR A 2 -4.58 -5.60 4.59
CA THR A 2 -3.37 -6.19 5.16
C THR A 2 -2.22 -5.24 4.89
N LEU A 3 -1.43 -4.91 5.91
CA LEU A 3 -0.38 -3.89 5.85
C LEU A 3 0.92 -4.44 6.43
N HIS A 4 2.01 -4.28 5.69
CA HIS A 4 3.36 -4.58 6.14
C HIS A 4 4.23 -3.34 5.92
N ILE A 5 5.08 -3.06 6.90
CA ILE A 5 6.02 -1.94 6.89
C ILE A 5 7.34 -2.46 7.44
N ASP A 6 8.40 -2.38 6.65
CA ASP A 6 9.76 -2.71 7.06
C ASP A 6 10.62 -1.45 7.08
N ASN A 7 11.17 -1.12 8.25
CA ASN A 7 12.17 -0.07 8.37
C ASN A 7 13.55 -0.64 8.06
N LEU A 8 13.94 -0.58 6.79
CA LEU A 8 15.22 -1.16 6.31
C LEU A 8 16.45 -0.49 6.93
N SER A 9 16.37 0.80 7.22
CA SER A 9 17.48 1.58 7.80
C SER A 9 17.00 2.90 8.41
N GLY A 10 17.65 3.37 9.47
CA GLY A 10 17.47 4.73 9.98
C GLY A 10 17.92 4.90 11.44
N ASN A 11 18.36 6.12 11.79
CA ASN A 11 18.80 6.47 13.16
C ASN A 11 17.99 7.61 13.78
N ASN A 12 17.24 8.38 12.98
CA ASN A 12 16.41 9.49 13.43
C ASN A 12 14.93 9.09 13.37
N ALA A 13 14.24 9.12 14.50
CA ALA A 13 12.85 8.70 14.61
C ALA A 13 11.88 9.53 13.76
N HIS A 14 12.12 10.84 13.62
CA HIS A 14 11.30 11.71 12.78
C HIS A 14 11.41 11.30 11.30
N HIS A 15 12.62 11.08 10.79
CA HIS A 15 12.82 10.64 9.41
C HIS A 15 12.28 9.24 9.16
N ILE A 16 12.42 8.30 10.10
CA ILE A 16 11.84 6.96 9.97
C ILE A 16 10.32 7.05 9.85
N ALA A 17 9.66 7.81 10.72
CA ALA A 17 8.21 7.98 10.64
C ALA A 17 7.80 8.61 9.30
N GLU A 18 8.49 9.68 8.89
CA GLU A 18 8.20 10.37 7.63
C GLU A 18 8.37 9.46 6.41
N THR A 19 9.43 8.65 6.35
CA THR A 19 9.64 7.71 5.22
C THR A 19 8.58 6.62 5.20
N VAL A 20 8.18 6.10 6.36
CA VAL A 20 7.07 5.15 6.49
C VAL A 20 5.78 5.73 5.94
N PHE A 21 5.37 6.93 6.37
CA PHE A 21 4.13 7.55 5.89
C PHE A 21 4.18 7.90 4.40
N LYS A 22 5.33 8.34 3.88
CA LYS A 22 5.52 8.56 2.43
C LYS A 22 5.42 7.27 1.63
N ALA A 23 6.02 6.19 2.11
CA ALA A 23 5.95 4.88 1.45
C ALA A 23 4.51 4.32 1.49
N PHE A 24 3.87 4.39 2.65
CA PHE A 24 2.47 3.99 2.84
C PHE A 24 1.53 4.75 1.89
N GLY A 25 1.64 6.09 1.82
CA GLY A 25 0.81 6.91 0.92
C GLY A 25 0.96 6.52 -0.55
N ARG A 26 2.18 6.19 -0.98
CA ARG A 26 2.41 5.68 -2.35
C ARG A 26 1.81 4.30 -2.56
N ALA A 27 1.98 3.38 -1.61
CA ALA A 27 1.43 2.02 -1.69
C ALA A 27 -0.11 2.05 -1.77
N VAL A 28 -0.77 2.83 -0.90
CA VAL A 28 -2.23 2.98 -0.91
C VAL A 28 -2.73 3.61 -2.20
N ARG A 29 -2.03 4.65 -2.71
CA ARG A 29 -2.37 5.24 -4.01
C ARG A 29 -2.34 4.21 -5.14
N MET A 30 -1.34 3.32 -5.15
CA MET A 30 -1.27 2.26 -6.15
C MET A 30 -2.35 1.20 -5.94
N ALA A 31 -2.61 0.79 -4.71
CA ALA A 31 -3.61 -0.24 -4.39
C ALA A 31 -5.06 0.20 -4.69
N LEU A 32 -5.36 1.49 -4.57
CA LEU A 32 -6.69 2.05 -4.84
C LEU A 32 -6.87 2.56 -6.28
N ALA A 33 -5.81 2.56 -7.09
CA ALA A 33 -5.91 3.00 -8.47
C ALA A 33 -6.82 2.05 -9.26
N ALA A 34 -7.71 2.60 -10.08
CA ALA A 34 -8.51 1.79 -10.98
C ALA A 34 -7.60 1.09 -11.99
N ASP A 35 -7.72 -0.24 -12.10
CA ASP A 35 -7.08 -1.02 -13.16
C ASP A 35 -8.06 -1.20 -14.34
N PRO A 36 -7.80 -0.59 -15.51
CA PRO A 36 -8.64 -0.75 -16.70
C PRO A 36 -8.81 -2.20 -17.15
N ARG A 37 -7.86 -3.09 -16.82
CA ARG A 37 -7.91 -4.52 -17.18
C ARG A 37 -8.85 -5.32 -16.27
N MET A 38 -9.25 -4.75 -15.13
CA MET A 38 -10.09 -5.40 -14.12
C MET A 38 -11.47 -4.72 -13.99
N GLN A 39 -11.89 -3.92 -14.98
CA GLN A 39 -13.17 -3.22 -14.94
C GLN A 39 -14.34 -4.18 -14.72
N GLY A 40 -15.14 -3.91 -13.69
CA GLY A 40 -16.31 -4.72 -13.32
C GLY A 40 -15.99 -6.08 -12.68
N LEU A 41 -14.72 -6.42 -12.46
CA LEU A 41 -14.29 -7.68 -11.87
C LEU A 41 -13.88 -7.50 -10.40
N MET A 42 -14.26 -8.46 -9.55
CA MET A 42 -13.78 -8.52 -8.16
C MET A 42 -12.37 -9.15 -8.13
N PRO A 43 -11.34 -8.48 -7.60
CA PRO A 43 -9.95 -8.97 -7.60
C PRO A 43 -9.73 -10.05 -6.52
N SER A 44 -10.56 -11.08 -6.50
CA SER A 44 -10.51 -12.21 -5.56
C SER A 44 -11.08 -13.45 -6.23
N THR A 45 -10.36 -14.56 -6.18
CA THR A 45 -10.84 -15.85 -6.72
C THR A 45 -12.05 -16.40 -5.95
N LYS A 46 -12.29 -15.91 -4.74
CA LYS A 46 -13.47 -16.25 -3.93
C LYS A 46 -14.70 -15.39 -4.27
N GLY A 47 -14.55 -14.38 -5.13
CA GLY A 47 -15.64 -13.48 -5.52
C GLY A 47 -16.00 -12.41 -4.48
N SER A 48 -15.28 -12.32 -3.36
CA SER A 48 -15.46 -11.33 -2.29
C SER A 48 -14.14 -10.91 -1.64
N LEU A 49 -14.15 -9.76 -0.93
CA LEU A 49 -13.04 -9.18 -0.17
C LEU A 49 -13.43 -8.91 1.28
#